data_AF-A0A816TWQ9-F1
#
_entry.id   AF-A0A816TWQ9-F1
#
_cell.length_a   1.000
_cell.length_b   1.000
_cell.length_c   1.000
_cell.angle_alpha   90.00
_cell.angle_beta   90.00
_cell.angle_gamma   90.00
#
_symmetry.space_group_name_H-M   'P 1'
#
loop_
_entity.id
_entity.type
_entity.pdbx_description
1 polymer ?
#
loop_
_entity_poly.entity_id
_entity_poly.type
_entity_poly.pdbx_seq_one_letter_code
_entity_poly.pdbx_strand_id
1 'polypeptide(L)' 'MLNNEQQVLSWLRDNDVLALDCGFRDTVRTLNRLDLQIAMPGCLHNKKQLPADEVNRTRFVTKNRWVIESGKI' A
#
# COMPACT_ATOMS: atom_id res chain seq x y z
N MET A 1 0.08 26.29 -6.35
CA MET A 1 -0.38 25.23 -5.42
C MET A 1 -0.11 23.90 -6.08
N LEU A 2 0.81 23.10 -5.53
CA LEU A 2 1.06 21.75 -6.03
C LEU A 2 -0.13 20.88 -5.62
N ASN A 3 -0.96 20.48 -6.59
CA ASN A 3 -2.05 19.56 -6.38
C ASN A 3 -1.47 18.13 -6.32
N ASN A 4 -0.93 17.77 -5.16
CA ASN A 4 -0.14 16.54 -4.97
C ASN A 4 -0.88 15.26 -5.40
N GLU A 5 -2.21 15.23 -5.26
CA GLU A 5 -3.04 14.07 -5.59
C GLU A 5 -3.03 13.75 -7.08
N GLN A 6 -3.18 14.78 -7.93
CA GLN A 6 -3.16 14.61 -9.39
C GLN A 6 -1.75 14.22 -9.90
N GLN A 7 -0.69 14.64 -9.21
CA GLN A 7 0.68 14.29 -9.60
C GLN A 7 1.02 12.84 -9.27
N VAL A 8 0.65 12.34 -8.09
CA VAL A 8 0.92 10.94 -7.74
C VAL A 8 0.18 9.98 -8.68
N LEU A 9 -1.09 10.27 -8.98
CA LEU A 9 -1.88 9.44 -9.90
C LEU A 9 -1.30 9.47 -11.32
N SER A 10 -0.68 10.58 -11.75
CA SER A 10 -0.02 10.68 -13.05
C SER A 10 1.24 9.81 -13.20
N TRP A 11 1.83 9.36 -12.09
CA TRP A 11 2.99 8.46 -12.11
C TRP A 11 2.61 7.00 -12.25
N LEU A 12 1.35 6.67 -11.96
CA LEU A 12 0.86 5.30 -11.98
C LEU A 12 0.43 4.89 -13.38
N ARG A 13 0.71 3.65 -13.74
CA ARG A 13 0.29 3.00 -14.97
C ARG A 13 -0.68 1.87 -14.66
N ASP A 14 -1.43 1.47 -15.69
CA ASP A 14 -2.27 0.28 -15.62
C ASP A 14 -1.42 -0.94 -15.21
N ASN A 15 -1.90 -1.68 -14.21
CA ASN A 15 -1.24 -2.84 -13.57
C ASN A 15 -0.08 -2.54 -12.61
N ASP A 16 0.19 -1.28 -12.28
CA ASP A 16 1.07 -0.98 -11.16
C ASP A 16 0.48 -1.50 -9.85
N VAL A 17 1.33 -2.09 -9.01
CA VAL A 17 0.95 -2.60 -7.69
C VAL A 17 1.46 -1.65 -6.61
N LEU A 18 0.55 -1.01 -5.89
CA LEU A 18 0.88 -0.16 -4.77
C LEU A 18 1.06 -1.01 -3.51
N ALA A 19 2.28 -1.01 -2.97
CA ALA A 19 2.58 -1.60 -1.67
C ALA A 19 2.24 -0.59 -0.56
N LEU A 20 1.18 -0.87 0.21
CA LEU A 20 0.74 -0.03 1.32
C LEU A 20 1.19 -0.60 2.66
N ASP A 21 1.39 0.28 3.65
CA ASP A 21 1.59 -0.16 5.04
C ASP A 21 0.22 -0.40 5.74
N CYS A 22 0.24 -1.18 6.81
CA CYS A 22 -0.95 -1.54 7.59
C CYS A 22 -1.72 -0.34 8.16
N GLY A 23 -1.03 0.80 8.38
CA GLY A 23 -1.64 2.05 8.82
C GLY A 23 -2.53 2.71 7.76
N PHE A 24 -2.44 2.32 6.49
CA PHE A 24 -3.20 2.91 5.39
C PHE A 24 -4.40 2.06 4.94
N ARG A 25 -4.80 1.08 5.75
CA ARG A 25 -5.91 0.16 5.45
C ARG A 25 -7.20 0.87 5.00
N ASP A 26 -7.52 2.01 5.62
CA ASP A 26 -8.76 2.73 5.32
C ASP A 26 -8.77 3.32 3.90
N THR A 27 -7.59 3.52 3.31
CA THR A 27 -7.41 4.03 1.95
C THR A 27 -7.63 2.96 0.88
N VAL A 28 -7.58 1.67 1.23
CA VAL A 28 -7.71 0.54 0.28
C VAL A 28 -9.02 0.63 -0.50
N ARG A 29 -10.12 1.04 0.15
CA ARG A 29 -11.42 1.22 -0.52
C ARG A 29 -11.38 2.33 -1.57
N THR A 30 -10.69 3.42 -1.28
CA THR A 30 -10.54 4.55 -2.22
C THR A 30 -9.67 4.15 -3.40
N LEU A 31 -8.55 3.49 -3.14
CA LEU A 31 -7.61 3.06 -4.19
C LEU A 31 -8.22 1.99 -5.11
N ASN A 32 -8.99 1.05 -4.57
CA ASN A 32 -9.73 0.08 -5.39
C ASN A 32 -10.78 0.75 -6.30
N ARG A 33 -11.38 1.88 -5.90
CA ARG A 33 -12.31 2.64 -6.76
C ARG A 33 -11.61 3.37 -7.91
N LEU A 34 -10.30 3.50 -7.83
CA LEU A 34 -9.43 4.06 -8.87
C LEU A 34 -8.82 2.95 -9.75
N ASP A 35 -9.34 1.71 -9.65
CA ASP A 35 -8.84 0.51 -10.34
C ASP A 35 -7.35 0.22 -10.12
N LEU A 36 -6.79 0.66 -8.99
CA LEU A 36 -5.41 0.41 -8.62
C LEU A 36 -5.24 -0.94 -7.94
N GLN A 37 -4.18 -1.67 -8.31
CA GLN A 37 -3.81 -2.91 -7.64
C GLN A 37 -3.03 -2.61 -6.35
N ILE A 38 -3.35 -3.34 -5.29
CA ILE A 38 -2.81 -3.06 -3.95
C ILE A 38 -2.24 -4.33 -3.34
N ALA A 39 -1.03 -4.22 -2.80
CA ALA A 39 -0.44 -5.21 -1.91
C ALA A 39 -0.27 -4.59 -0.52
N MET A 40 -0.65 -5.32 0.53
CA MET A 40 -0.50 -4.86 1.91
C MET A 40 0.03 -6.00 2.77
N PRO A 41 0.93 -5.74 3.75
CA PRO A 41 1.29 -6.74 4.71
C PRO A 41 0.07 -7.17 5.53
N GLY A 42 0.10 -8.40 6.06
CA GLY A 42 -0.92 -8.86 6.99
C GLY A 42 -0.88 -8.02 8.26
N CYS A 43 -2.02 -7.43 8.64
CA CYS A 43 -2.12 -6.69 9.89
C CYS A 43 -2.68 -7.60 10.97
N LEU A 44 -2.07 -7.52 12.15
CA LEU A 44 -2.36 -8.45 13.24
C LEU A 44 -3.75 -8.27 13.87
N HIS A 45 -4.44 -7.15 13.65
CA HIS A 45 -5.76 -6.86 14.26
C HIS A 45 -5.83 -7.32 15.73
N ASN A 46 -6.80 -8.20 16.06
CA ASN A 46 -6.99 -8.78 17.39
C ASN A 46 -6.20 -10.09 17.59
N LYS A 47 -5.37 -10.50 16.64
CA LYS A 47 -4.54 -11.71 16.69
C LYS A 47 -3.13 -11.36 17.15
N LYS A 48 -2.48 -12.28 17.87
CA LYS A 48 -1.07 -12.13 18.26
C LYS A 48 -0.09 -12.52 17.15
N GLN A 49 -0.51 -13.38 16.21
CA GLN A 49 0.34 -13.93 15.15
C GLN A 49 -0.47 -14.16 13.86
N LEU A 50 0.21 -14.17 12.72
CA LEU A 50 -0.33 -14.56 11.42
C LEU A 50 -0.02 -16.03 11.12
N PRO A 51 -0.88 -16.73 10.37
CA PRO A 51 -0.56 -18.02 9.75
C PRO A 51 0.71 -17.97 8.91
N ALA A 52 1.43 -19.10 8.78
CA ALA A 52 2.73 -19.15 8.11
C ALA A 52 2.69 -18.68 6.64
N ASP A 53 1.62 -18.99 5.94
CA ASP A 53 1.38 -18.56 4.55
C ASP A 53 1.10 -17.05 4.44
N GLU A 54 0.39 -16.46 5.42
CA GLU A 54 0.20 -15.02 5.53
C GLU A 54 1.49 -14.29 5.93
N VAL A 55 2.33 -14.89 6.79
CA VAL A 55 3.65 -14.34 7.17
C VAL A 55 4.55 -14.24 5.96
N ASN A 56 4.58 -15.25 5.10
CA ASN A 56 5.42 -15.24 3.89
C ASN A 56 5.00 -14.12 2.93
N ARG A 57 3.70 -13.97 2.69
CA ARG A 57 3.15 -12.85 1.91
C ARG A 57 3.51 -11.49 2.53
N THR A 58 3.34 -11.38 3.84
CA THR A 58 3.67 -10.17 4.60
C THR A 58 5.15 -9.79 4.43
N ARG A 59 6.07 -10.74 4.61
CA ARG A 59 7.51 -10.51 4.42
C ARG A 59 7.85 -10.10 3.00
N PHE A 60 7.19 -10.69 2.00
CA PHE A 60 7.40 -10.34 0.61
C PHE A 60 7.01 -8.88 0.33
N VAL A 61 5.83 -8.45 0.76
CA VAL A 61 5.38 -7.06 0.60
C VAL A 61 6.30 -6.10 1.34
N THR A 62 6.62 -6.38 2.61
CA THR A 62 7.49 -5.52 3.42
C THR A 62 8.90 -5.39 2.84
N LYS A 63 9.45 -6.46 2.24
CA LYS A 63 10.78 -6.42 1.60
C LYS A 63 10.81 -5.58 0.32
N ASN A 64 9.71 -5.56 -0.42
CA ASN A 64 9.61 -4.86 -1.70
C ASN A 64 9.00 -3.45 -1.58
N ARG A 65 8.60 -3.02 -0.38
CA ARG A 65 8.04 -1.67 -0.19
C ARG A 65 9.14 -0.61 -0.44
N TRP A 66 8.89 0.29 -1.39
CA TRP A 66 9.66 1.53 -1.52
C TRP A 66 8.91 2.61 -0.74
N VAL A 67 9.57 3.21 0.25
CA VAL A 67 8.95 4.26 1.05
C VAL A 67 8.93 5.53 0.21
N ILE A 68 7.74 5.94 -0.24
CA ILE A 68 7.53 7.28 -0.79
C ILE A 68 7.09 8.17 0.36
N GLU A 69 8.02 8.93 0.92
CA GLU A 69 7.70 10.00 1.86
C GLU A 69 7.27 11.23 1.06
N SER A 70 6.00 11.64 1.17
CA SER A 70 5.58 12.94 0.67
C SER A 70 6.00 14.01 1.69
N GLY A 71 7.28 14.38 1.66
CA GLY A 71 7.79 15.53 2.42
C GLY A 71 7.32 16.84 1.78
N LYS A 72 6.92 17.81 2.60
CA LYS A 72 7.05 19.22 2.19
C LYS A 72 8.55 19.52 2.14
N ILE A 73 9.08 19.81 0.95
CA ILE A 73 10.36 20.50 0.79
C ILE A 73 10.08 22.00 0.93
#